data_AF-A0A814SWU1-F1
#
_entry.id   AF-A0A814SWU1-F1
#
_cell.length_a   1.000
_cell.length_b   1.000
_cell.length_c   1.000
_cell.angle_alpha   90.00
_cell.angle_beta   90.00
_cell.angle_gamma   90.00
#
_symmetry.space_group_name_H-M   'P 1'
#
loop_
_entity.id
_entity.type
_entity.pdbx_description
1 polymer ?
#
loop_
_entity_poly.entity_id
_entity_poly.type
_entity_poly.pdbx_seq_one_letter_code
_entity_poly.pdbx_strand_id
1 'polypeptide(L)'
;MSITFITLNVVIINKIISNHLSELWQLIRWSQSMSQSTYPNEKICCLTSILTQANKFQQLLSKDDVWSACYRNDYLSMIYLADLNKSLQQKKLLFDIGANKGYTIALWLSMWMPEIGVNPRSLYMYLSQVLKIDDCGVCTDCNETISNSVPINNRISTTLEIHAFEPMESTYQALRQVSTWINISTLYIHEIAISNTTGIANMKKCPVGSELCGLLAIDHSTSNEKVFQTSTITLDEFVEQKNIQQKIDLLKIDTEGADPLVLQGAKKLFAKKQIRILIFENHGIGTWKTTSLLIVVEFLSKEGFICYMLGKTGLARLTNCWSPAFDIKRWSNVLCVHREEEHVRHFLDQLLITNI
;
A
#
# COMPACT_ATOMS: atom_id res chain seq x y z
N MET A 1 -51.21 7.09 4.55
CA MET A 1 -49.98 6.77 3.77
C MET A 1 -49.10 8.00 3.45
N SER A 2 -49.28 9.17 4.08
CA SER A 2 -48.59 10.41 3.62
C SER A 2 -47.61 11.06 4.61
N ILE A 3 -47.40 10.49 5.81
CA ILE A 3 -46.44 11.05 6.79
C ILE A 3 -45.07 10.33 6.69
N THR A 4 -45.06 9.03 6.42
CA THR A 4 -43.83 8.22 6.27
C THR A 4 -43.03 8.55 5.01
N PHE A 5 -43.69 9.05 3.95
CA PHE A 5 -43.03 9.47 2.71
C PHE A 5 -42.33 10.83 2.82
N ILE A 6 -42.83 11.72 3.68
CA ILE A 6 -42.26 13.06 3.88
C ILE A 6 -41.00 12.97 4.76
N THR A 7 -41.02 12.15 5.82
CA THR A 7 -39.86 11.93 6.68
C THR A 7 -38.72 11.21 5.95
N LEU A 8 -39.02 10.24 5.07
CA LEU A 8 -38.00 9.57 4.25
C LEU A 8 -37.33 10.56 3.28
N ASN A 9 -38.10 11.44 2.64
CA ASN A 9 -37.56 12.46 1.73
C ASN A 9 -36.71 13.51 2.46
N VAL A 10 -37.08 13.94 3.67
CA VAL A 10 -36.27 14.88 4.47
C VAL A 10 -34.96 14.25 4.94
N VAL A 11 -34.97 12.96 5.32
CA VAL A 11 -33.74 12.24 5.68
C VAL A 11 -32.82 12.05 4.47
N ILE A 12 -33.38 11.73 3.30
CA ILE A 12 -32.60 11.60 2.05
C ILE A 12 -32.02 12.97 1.63
N ILE A 13 -32.82 14.04 1.67
CA ILE A 13 -32.37 15.40 1.34
C ILE A 13 -31.31 15.88 2.33
N ASN A 14 -31.49 15.66 3.64
CA ASN A 14 -30.46 16.01 4.64
C ASN A 14 -29.19 15.19 4.46
N LYS A 15 -29.28 13.92 4.06
CA LYS A 15 -28.12 13.08 3.77
C LYS A 15 -27.37 13.56 2.52
N ILE A 16 -28.10 13.93 1.46
CA ILE A 16 -27.55 14.51 0.24
C ILE A 16 -26.88 15.86 0.53
N ILE A 17 -27.53 16.74 1.29
CA ILE A 17 -26.96 18.04 1.71
C ILE A 17 -25.72 17.82 2.59
N SER A 18 -25.75 16.89 3.54
CA SER A 18 -24.58 16.61 4.40
C SER A 18 -23.40 16.03 3.63
N ASN A 19 -23.66 15.20 2.62
CA ASN A 19 -22.61 14.66 1.74
C ASN A 19 -22.01 15.75 0.86
N HIS A 20 -22.84 16.62 0.26
CA HIS A 20 -22.32 17.75 -0.51
C HIS A 20 -21.61 18.80 0.35
N LEU A 21 -22.05 19.02 1.60
CA LEU A 21 -21.34 19.87 2.54
C LEU A 21 -19.99 19.25 2.95
N SER A 22 -19.91 17.93 3.18
CA SER A 22 -18.64 17.28 3.51
C SER A 22 -17.67 17.31 2.32
N GLU A 23 -18.16 17.11 1.09
CA GLU A 23 -17.39 17.29 -0.15
C GLU A 23 -16.90 18.74 -0.31
N LEU A 24 -17.77 19.74 -0.07
CA LEU A 24 -17.40 21.16 -0.10
C LEU A 24 -16.37 21.50 0.97
N TRP A 25 -16.51 20.98 2.19
CA TRP A 25 -15.53 21.16 3.26
C TRP A 25 -14.19 20.50 2.94
N GLN A 26 -14.18 19.32 2.30
CA GLN A 26 -12.96 18.69 1.81
C GLN A 26 -12.29 19.55 0.73
N LEU A 27 -13.06 20.10 -0.21
CA LEU A 27 -12.56 21.01 -1.25
C LEU A 27 -12.02 22.32 -0.67
N ILE A 28 -12.67 22.89 0.35
CA ILE A 28 -12.22 24.10 1.06
C ILE A 28 -10.96 23.82 1.88
N ARG A 29 -10.89 22.68 2.59
CA ARG A 29 -9.67 22.30 3.33
C ARG A 29 -8.50 22.05 2.38
N TRP A 30 -8.76 21.36 1.27
CA TRP A 30 -7.77 21.12 0.22
C TRP A 30 -7.24 22.45 -0.35
N SER A 31 -8.12 23.40 -0.65
CA SER A 31 -7.69 24.71 -1.17
C SER A 31 -6.92 25.55 -0.14
N GLN A 32 -7.27 25.47 1.15
CA GLN A 32 -6.55 26.15 2.22
C GLN A 32 -5.17 25.52 2.49
N SER A 33 -5.09 24.19 2.50
CA SER A 33 -3.86 23.38 2.60
C SER A 33 -2.83 23.74 1.52
N MET A 34 -3.30 24.00 0.29
CA MET A 34 -2.48 24.38 -0.86
C MET A 34 -1.80 25.76 -0.73
N SER A 35 -2.39 26.69 0.03
CA SER A 35 -1.82 28.04 0.22
C SER A 35 -0.49 28.06 1.00
N GLN A 36 -0.08 26.92 1.57
CA GLN A 36 1.16 26.73 2.34
C GLN A 36 2.07 25.64 1.75
N SER A 37 1.94 25.33 0.45
CA SER A 37 2.73 24.29 -0.21
C SER A 37 4.23 24.60 -0.17
N THR A 38 5.03 23.66 0.34
CA THR A 38 6.50 23.63 0.27
C THR A 38 7.04 23.43 -1.15
N TYR A 39 6.17 23.16 -2.14
CA TYR A 39 6.53 22.89 -3.54
C TYR A 39 5.73 23.79 -4.51
N PRO A 40 6.08 25.08 -4.65
CA PRO A 40 5.26 26.08 -5.36
C PRO A 40 5.22 25.94 -6.88
N ASN A 41 6.19 25.24 -7.49
CA ASN A 41 6.29 25.07 -8.95
C ASN A 41 5.62 23.78 -9.47
N GLU A 42 5.03 22.97 -8.59
CA GLU A 42 4.45 21.69 -8.98
C GLU A 42 3.06 21.89 -9.62
N LYS A 43 2.86 21.29 -10.80
CA LYS A 43 1.63 21.43 -11.57
C LYS A 43 0.45 20.79 -10.84
N ILE A 44 -0.51 21.62 -10.46
CA ILE A 44 -1.81 21.21 -9.93
C ILE A 44 -2.71 20.81 -11.11
N CYS A 45 -3.46 19.71 -10.98
CA CYS A 45 -4.45 19.36 -11.99
C CYS A 45 -5.50 20.46 -12.10
N CYS A 46 -5.85 20.87 -13.33
CA CYS A 46 -6.97 21.78 -13.51
C CYS A 46 -8.29 21.07 -13.17
N LEU A 47 -9.32 21.86 -12.88
CA LEU A 47 -10.64 21.34 -12.50
C LEU A 47 -11.18 20.32 -13.53
N THR A 48 -11.00 20.59 -14.82
CA THR A 48 -11.41 19.68 -15.90
C THR A 48 -10.71 18.33 -15.79
N SER A 49 -9.39 18.31 -15.59
CA SER A 49 -8.64 17.06 -15.42
C SER A 49 -9.07 16.28 -14.18
N ILE A 50 -9.35 16.97 -13.06
CA ILE A 50 -9.85 16.35 -11.84
C ILE A 50 -11.20 15.67 -12.11
N LEU A 51 -12.14 16.39 -12.73
CA LEU A 51 -13.48 15.86 -13.04
C LEU A 51 -13.43 14.70 -14.04
N THR A 52 -12.63 14.81 -15.10
CA THR A 52 -12.45 13.74 -16.08
C THR A 52 -11.91 12.47 -15.42
N GLN A 53 -10.87 12.60 -14.60
CA GLN A 53 -10.29 11.45 -13.89
C GLN A 53 -11.28 10.85 -12.88
N ALA A 54 -11.96 11.68 -12.08
CA ALA A 54 -12.94 11.22 -11.11
C ALA A 54 -14.09 10.43 -11.77
N ASN A 55 -14.63 10.94 -12.88
CA ASN A 55 -15.66 10.25 -13.65
C ASN A 55 -15.17 8.89 -14.16
N LYS A 56 -13.96 8.85 -14.72
CA LYS A 56 -13.39 7.59 -15.21
C LYS A 56 -13.12 6.59 -14.09
N PHE A 57 -12.60 7.06 -12.96
CA PHE A 57 -12.38 6.26 -11.76
C PHE A 57 -13.68 5.62 -11.26
N GLN A 58 -14.75 6.42 -11.13
CA GLN A 58 -16.06 5.91 -10.72
C GLN A 58 -16.65 4.91 -11.72
N GLN A 59 -16.46 5.13 -13.03
CA GLN A 59 -16.87 4.17 -14.06
C GLN A 59 -16.12 2.84 -13.92
N LEU A 60 -14.80 2.87 -13.66
CA LEU A 60 -14.00 1.66 -13.45
C LEU A 60 -14.48 0.90 -12.22
N LEU A 61 -14.65 1.57 -11.08
CA LEU A 61 -15.18 0.95 -9.85
C LEU A 61 -16.61 0.41 -10.00
N SER A 62 -17.45 1.05 -10.81
CA SER A 62 -18.82 0.57 -11.05
C SER A 62 -18.86 -0.72 -11.88
N LYS A 63 -17.83 -0.96 -12.71
CA LYS A 63 -17.69 -2.15 -13.55
C LYS A 63 -16.96 -3.27 -12.83
N ASP A 64 -16.02 -2.92 -11.96
CA ASP A 64 -15.16 -3.83 -11.22
C ASP A 64 -14.88 -3.21 -9.85
N ASP A 65 -15.63 -3.64 -8.84
CA ASP A 65 -15.60 -3.06 -7.49
C ASP A 65 -14.30 -3.36 -6.73
N VAL A 66 -13.51 -4.33 -7.21
CA VAL A 66 -12.17 -4.65 -6.73
C VAL A 66 -11.06 -4.09 -7.64
N TRP A 67 -11.38 -3.13 -8.52
CA TRP A 67 -10.40 -2.56 -9.47
C TRP A 67 -9.13 -2.03 -8.80
N SER A 68 -9.25 -1.43 -7.61
CA SER A 68 -8.11 -0.90 -6.84
C SER A 68 -7.59 -1.85 -5.75
N ALA A 69 -8.46 -2.75 -5.27
CA ALA A 69 -8.06 -3.82 -4.36
C ALA A 69 -7.09 -4.78 -5.05
N CYS A 70 -7.51 -5.35 -6.18
CA CYS A 70 -6.74 -6.31 -6.96
C CYS A 70 -6.02 -5.62 -8.12
N TYR A 71 -5.10 -4.71 -7.81
CA TYR A 71 -4.39 -3.90 -8.80
C TYR A 71 -3.37 -4.71 -9.61
N ARG A 72 -2.87 -4.13 -10.71
CA ARG A 72 -1.78 -4.73 -11.51
C ARG A 72 -0.41 -4.19 -11.10
N ASN A 73 0.60 -5.05 -11.17
CA ASN A 73 1.97 -4.75 -10.78
C ASN A 73 2.81 -4.00 -11.84
N ASP A 74 2.18 -3.30 -12.78
CA ASP A 74 2.86 -2.57 -13.87
C ASP A 74 3.81 -1.48 -13.36
N TYR A 75 3.54 -0.93 -12.18
CA TYR A 75 4.41 0.06 -11.55
C TYR A 75 5.81 -0.51 -11.28
N LEU A 76 5.95 -1.80 -10.97
CA LEU A 76 7.26 -2.45 -10.79
C LEU A 76 8.06 -2.40 -12.08
N SER A 77 7.42 -2.66 -13.22
CA SER A 77 8.03 -2.53 -14.54
C SER A 77 8.48 -1.09 -14.80
N MET A 78 7.67 -0.10 -14.45
CA MET A 78 8.05 1.32 -14.58
C MET A 78 9.23 1.71 -13.70
N ILE A 79 9.30 1.19 -12.47
CA ILE A 79 10.43 1.41 -11.56
C ILE A 79 11.70 0.76 -12.13
N TYR A 80 11.59 -0.47 -12.64
CA TYR A 80 12.71 -1.16 -13.27
C TYR A 80 13.24 -0.37 -14.48
N LEU A 81 12.36 0.08 -15.38
CA LEU A 81 12.72 0.89 -16.54
C LEU A 81 13.40 2.21 -16.14
N ALA A 82 12.88 2.88 -15.10
CA ALA A 82 13.48 4.10 -14.56
C ALA A 82 14.90 3.89 -14.01
N ASP A 83 15.19 2.69 -13.50
CA ASP A 83 16.48 2.31 -12.91
C ASP A 83 17.47 1.73 -13.94
N LEU A 84 17.08 1.49 -15.19
CA LEU A 84 17.93 0.86 -16.22
C LEU A 84 19.23 1.65 -16.51
N ASN A 85 19.16 2.99 -16.44
CA ASN A 85 20.30 3.86 -16.76
C ASN A 85 21.15 4.22 -15.52
N LYS A 86 20.88 3.61 -14.36
CA LYS A 86 21.70 3.79 -13.15
C LYS A 86 22.94 2.89 -13.22
N SER A 87 23.44 2.46 -12.06
CA SER A 87 24.55 1.53 -11.94
C SER A 87 24.21 0.13 -12.49
N LEU A 88 25.22 -0.55 -13.05
CA LEU A 88 25.17 -1.96 -13.43
C LEU A 88 25.09 -2.89 -12.21
N GLN A 89 25.55 -2.45 -11.05
CA GLN A 89 25.37 -3.14 -9.77
C GLN A 89 24.43 -2.33 -8.90
N GLN A 90 23.28 -2.92 -8.57
CA GLN A 90 22.25 -2.29 -7.75
C GLN A 90 22.08 -3.07 -6.46
N LYS A 91 22.04 -2.37 -5.33
CA LYS A 91 21.59 -2.92 -4.05
C LYS A 91 20.28 -2.24 -3.71
N LYS A 92 19.21 -3.01 -3.54
CA LYS A 92 17.90 -2.48 -3.14
C LYS A 92 17.51 -2.95 -1.76
N LEU A 93 16.93 -2.05 -0.97
CA LEU A 93 16.39 -2.37 0.36
C LEU A 93 14.87 -2.32 0.33
N LEU A 94 14.22 -3.45 0.61
CA LEU A 94 12.78 -3.63 0.50
C LEU A 94 12.18 -4.03 1.85
N PHE A 95 11.06 -3.40 2.20
CA PHE A 95 10.34 -3.65 3.45
C PHE A 95 8.91 -4.10 3.12
N ASP A 96 8.53 -5.27 3.60
CA ASP A 96 7.19 -5.84 3.45
C ASP A 96 6.53 -5.95 4.83
N ILE A 97 5.74 -4.94 5.19
CA ILE A 97 5.06 -4.87 6.48
C ILE A 97 3.68 -5.52 6.32
N GLY A 98 3.46 -6.62 7.05
CA GLY A 98 2.31 -7.50 6.85
C GLY A 98 2.55 -8.48 5.70
N ALA A 99 3.72 -9.12 5.72
CA ALA A 99 4.18 -9.97 4.62
C ALA A 99 3.29 -11.20 4.36
N ASN A 100 2.46 -11.59 5.33
CA ASN A 100 1.41 -12.58 5.18
C ASN A 100 1.97 -13.90 4.59
N LYS A 101 1.54 -14.34 3.40
CA LYS A 101 2.00 -15.57 2.74
C LYS A 101 3.35 -15.42 2.02
N GLY A 102 3.84 -14.20 1.83
CA GLY A 102 5.11 -13.89 1.15
C GLY A 102 5.00 -13.72 -0.37
N TYR A 103 3.81 -13.56 -0.94
CA TYR A 103 3.63 -13.37 -2.38
C TYR A 103 4.32 -12.10 -2.90
N THR A 104 4.28 -11.00 -2.14
CA THR A 104 5.01 -9.78 -2.48
C THR A 104 6.52 -10.03 -2.58
N ILE A 105 7.10 -10.77 -1.62
CA ILE A 105 8.52 -11.14 -1.62
C ILE A 105 8.85 -11.96 -2.88
N ALA A 106 8.04 -12.97 -3.20
CA ALA A 106 8.24 -13.80 -4.38
C ALA A 106 8.14 -13.00 -5.69
N LEU A 107 7.21 -12.04 -5.76
CA LEU A 107 7.09 -11.11 -6.87
C LEU A 107 8.33 -10.23 -7.04
N TRP A 108 8.84 -9.64 -5.96
CA TRP A 108 10.07 -8.83 -6.00
C TRP A 108 11.30 -9.65 -6.43
N LEU A 109 11.44 -10.87 -5.92
CA LEU A 109 12.51 -11.78 -6.34
C LEU A 109 12.43 -12.08 -7.84
N SER A 110 11.23 -12.35 -8.36
CA SER A 110 11.05 -12.59 -9.81
C SER A 110 11.40 -11.39 -10.69
N MET A 111 11.30 -10.16 -10.15
CA MET A 111 11.68 -8.94 -10.88
C MET A 111 13.20 -8.76 -10.92
N TRP A 112 13.83 -8.78 -9.76
CA TRP A 112 15.20 -8.27 -9.60
C TRP A 112 16.25 -9.37 -9.43
N MET A 113 15.84 -10.57 -9.04
CA MET A 113 16.71 -11.74 -8.90
C MET A 113 16.08 -12.98 -9.58
N PRO A 114 15.69 -12.90 -10.87
CA PRO A 114 14.98 -13.97 -11.57
C PRO A 114 15.76 -15.29 -11.62
N GLU A 115 17.09 -15.26 -11.48
CA GLU A 115 17.97 -16.43 -11.43
C GLU A 115 17.71 -17.36 -10.24
N ILE A 116 17.05 -16.87 -9.17
CA ILE A 116 16.64 -17.70 -8.03
C ILE A 116 15.49 -18.65 -8.43
N GLY A 117 14.72 -18.31 -9.49
CA GLY A 117 13.58 -19.12 -9.94
C GLY A 117 12.35 -19.05 -9.03
N VAL A 118 12.32 -18.12 -8.07
CA VAL A 118 11.17 -17.87 -7.20
C VAL A 118 10.26 -16.81 -7.80
N ASN A 119 8.97 -17.12 -7.85
CA ASN A 119 7.86 -16.27 -8.27
C ASN A 119 6.58 -16.65 -7.51
N PRO A 120 5.51 -15.85 -7.54
CA PRO A 120 4.28 -16.13 -6.78
C PRO A 120 3.71 -17.52 -7.03
N ARG A 121 3.77 -18.02 -8.29
CA ARG A 121 3.27 -19.35 -8.64
C ARG A 121 4.09 -20.46 -7.99
N SER A 122 5.42 -20.39 -8.07
CA SER A 122 6.32 -21.36 -7.44
C SER A 122 6.17 -21.37 -5.92
N LEU A 123 5.97 -20.19 -5.30
CA LEU A 123 5.71 -20.08 -3.87
C LEU A 123 4.40 -20.78 -3.50
N TYR A 124 3.31 -20.56 -4.24
CA TYR A 124 2.06 -21.26 -4.00
C TYR A 124 2.18 -22.79 -4.11
N MET A 125 2.96 -23.27 -5.08
CA MET A 125 3.24 -24.71 -5.20
C MET A 125 3.96 -25.24 -3.96
N TYR A 126 4.95 -24.51 -3.44
CA TYR A 126 5.63 -24.85 -2.19
C TYR A 126 4.66 -24.82 -0.99
N LEU A 127 3.88 -23.74 -0.83
CA LEU A 127 2.92 -23.58 0.25
C LEU A 127 1.89 -24.72 0.26
N SER A 128 1.28 -25.03 -0.88
CA SER A 128 0.23 -26.05 -1.00
C SER A 128 0.77 -27.47 -0.84
N GLN A 129 1.91 -27.78 -1.48
CA GLN A 129 2.42 -29.15 -1.52
C GLN A 129 3.24 -29.52 -0.29
N VAL A 130 4.01 -28.57 0.25
CA VAL A 130 4.92 -28.80 1.38
C VAL A 130 4.28 -28.37 2.69
N LEU A 131 3.80 -27.13 2.79
CA LEU A 131 3.24 -26.59 4.04
C LEU A 131 1.75 -26.88 4.24
N LYS A 132 1.07 -27.43 3.21
CA LYS A 132 -0.38 -27.68 3.19
C LYS A 132 -1.21 -26.42 3.42
N ILE A 133 -0.69 -25.28 2.96
CA ILE A 133 -1.38 -23.98 2.92
C ILE A 133 -1.89 -23.81 1.49
N ASP A 134 -3.18 -24.08 1.27
CA ASP A 134 -3.84 -23.94 -0.03
C ASP A 134 -4.64 -22.63 -0.08
N ASP A 135 -3.92 -21.53 -0.25
CA ASP A 135 -4.49 -20.20 -0.35
C ASP A 135 -3.75 -19.41 -1.42
N CYS A 136 -4.42 -19.09 -2.53
CA CYS A 136 -3.87 -18.30 -3.63
C CYS A 136 -4.00 -16.79 -3.42
N GLY A 137 -4.64 -16.36 -2.32
CA GLY A 137 -4.99 -14.97 -2.03
C GLY A 137 -6.25 -14.51 -2.79
N VAL A 138 -6.94 -13.50 -2.25
CA VAL A 138 -8.24 -13.05 -2.77
C VAL A 138 -8.12 -12.50 -4.20
N CYS A 139 -6.99 -11.85 -4.51
CA CYS A 139 -6.73 -11.27 -5.82
C CYS A 139 -6.06 -12.26 -6.78
N THR A 140 -6.06 -13.56 -6.45
CA THR A 140 -5.27 -14.59 -7.14
C THR A 140 -3.79 -14.26 -7.17
N ASP A 141 -3.28 -13.76 -6.05
CA ASP A 141 -1.91 -13.32 -5.80
C ASP A 141 -0.87 -14.37 -6.24
N CYS A 142 -1.21 -15.66 -6.11
CA CYS A 142 -0.36 -16.75 -6.60
C CYS A 142 -0.15 -16.80 -8.13
N ASN A 143 -1.00 -16.12 -8.89
CA ASN A 143 -0.91 -15.99 -10.34
C ASN A 143 -0.41 -14.61 -10.78
N GLU A 144 -0.04 -13.74 -9.83
CA GLU A 144 0.55 -12.45 -10.16
C GLU A 144 1.85 -12.63 -10.94
N THR A 145 1.99 -11.80 -11.95
CA THR A 145 3.17 -11.74 -12.80
C THR A 145 3.54 -10.30 -13.06
N ILE A 146 4.80 -10.10 -13.40
CA ILE A 146 5.29 -8.84 -13.92
C ILE A 146 5.03 -8.83 -15.43
N SER A 147 4.69 -7.67 -15.98
CA SER A 147 4.44 -7.54 -17.42
C SER A 147 5.61 -8.08 -18.26
N ASN A 148 5.33 -9.04 -19.13
CA ASN A 148 6.29 -9.68 -20.05
C ASN A 148 6.94 -8.71 -21.06
N SER A 149 6.50 -7.45 -21.09
CA SER A 149 6.99 -6.42 -22.02
C SER A 149 8.28 -5.73 -21.56
N VAL A 150 8.77 -6.01 -20.34
CA VAL A 150 10.01 -5.42 -19.84
C VAL A 150 11.23 -6.11 -20.47
N PRO A 151 12.09 -5.40 -21.21
CA PRO A 151 13.33 -5.98 -21.72
C PRO A 151 14.25 -6.30 -20.54
N ILE A 152 14.52 -7.58 -20.32
CA ILE A 152 15.47 -8.02 -19.28
C ILE A 152 16.88 -7.61 -19.73
N ASN A 153 17.50 -6.69 -18.99
CA ASN A 153 18.88 -6.31 -19.21
C ASN A 153 19.82 -7.17 -18.35
N ASN A 154 20.31 -8.27 -18.93
CA ASN A 154 21.21 -9.24 -18.26
C ASN A 154 22.56 -8.64 -17.79
N ARG A 155 22.86 -7.38 -18.12
CA ARG A 155 24.07 -6.68 -17.63
C ARG A 155 23.87 -6.05 -16.26
N ILE A 156 22.62 -5.87 -15.82
CA ILE A 156 22.31 -5.28 -14.53
C ILE A 156 22.22 -6.43 -13.52
N SER A 157 23.12 -6.43 -12.55
CA SER A 157 23.05 -7.31 -11.39
C SER A 157 22.40 -6.56 -10.24
N THR A 158 21.30 -7.08 -9.71
CA THR A 158 20.62 -6.52 -8.55
C THR A 158 20.72 -7.49 -7.37
N THR A 159 21.05 -6.96 -6.21
CA THR A 159 20.95 -7.67 -4.92
C THR A 159 19.85 -7.05 -4.09
N LEU A 160 19.06 -7.89 -3.44
CA LEU A 160 17.97 -7.46 -2.57
C LEU A 160 18.31 -7.72 -1.12
N GLU A 161 18.07 -6.73 -0.27
CA GLU A 161 17.96 -6.87 1.18
C GLU A 161 16.48 -6.68 1.54
N ILE A 162 15.85 -7.69 2.11
CA ILE A 162 14.41 -7.73 2.34
C ILE A 162 14.12 -7.92 3.82
N HIS A 163 13.35 -7.00 4.40
CA HIS A 163 12.81 -7.11 5.75
C HIS A 163 11.30 -7.33 5.68
N ALA A 164 10.85 -8.51 6.08
CA ALA A 164 9.46 -8.91 6.10
C ALA A 164 8.95 -8.99 7.55
N PHE A 165 7.79 -8.39 7.84
CA PHE A 165 7.24 -8.30 9.18
C PHE A 165 5.90 -9.01 9.24
N GLU A 166 5.77 -9.95 10.17
CA GLU A 166 4.55 -10.73 10.39
C GLU A 166 4.37 -11.02 11.89
N PRO A 167 3.42 -10.38 12.58
CA PRO A 167 3.24 -10.55 14.01
C PRO A 167 2.54 -11.83 14.45
N MET A 168 1.84 -12.55 13.56
CA MET A 168 1.17 -13.78 13.92
C MET A 168 2.14 -14.95 13.87
N GLU A 169 2.45 -15.52 15.03
CA GLU A 169 3.41 -16.62 15.19
C GLU A 169 3.22 -17.75 14.17
N SER A 170 1.99 -18.21 13.95
CA SER A 170 1.74 -19.29 13.00
C SER A 170 2.05 -18.92 11.53
N THR A 171 1.84 -17.67 11.13
CA THR A 171 2.23 -17.18 9.79
C THR A 171 3.73 -16.90 9.73
N TYR A 172 4.30 -16.31 10.77
CA TYR A 172 5.74 -16.12 10.89
C TYR A 172 6.51 -17.45 10.72
N GLN A 173 6.08 -18.53 11.38
CA GLN A 173 6.71 -19.84 11.23
C GLN A 173 6.59 -20.41 9.81
N ALA A 174 5.48 -20.16 9.11
CA ALA A 174 5.35 -20.52 7.70
C ALA A 174 6.31 -19.70 6.83
N LEU A 175 6.41 -18.38 7.05
CA LEU A 175 7.35 -17.49 6.36
C LEU A 175 8.81 -17.86 6.63
N ARG A 176 9.16 -18.37 7.82
CA ARG A 176 10.50 -18.90 8.12
C ARG A 176 10.84 -20.12 7.28
N GLN A 177 9.88 -21.01 7.05
CA GLN A 177 10.04 -22.16 6.16
C GLN A 177 10.17 -21.70 4.70
N VAL A 178 9.36 -20.74 4.27
CA VAL A 178 9.49 -20.09 2.95
C VAL A 178 10.87 -19.46 2.77
N SER A 179 11.36 -18.71 3.74
CA SER A 179 12.70 -18.10 3.72
C SER A 179 13.81 -19.15 3.60
N THR A 180 13.65 -20.30 4.26
CA THR A 180 14.58 -21.43 4.16
C THR A 180 14.54 -22.07 2.78
N TRP A 181 13.36 -22.18 2.18
CA TRP A 181 13.18 -22.69 0.82
C TRP A 181 13.78 -21.76 -0.25
N ILE A 182 13.56 -20.45 -0.12
CA ILE A 182 14.15 -19.42 -0.99
C ILE A 182 15.68 -19.42 -0.86
N ASN A 183 16.19 -19.64 0.35
CA ASN A 183 17.62 -19.80 0.66
C ASN A 183 18.51 -18.63 0.21
N ILE A 184 18.11 -17.40 0.56
CA ILE A 184 18.95 -16.20 0.40
C ILE A 184 19.28 -15.60 1.76
N SER A 185 20.54 -15.18 1.94
CA SER A 185 21.05 -14.67 3.22
C SER A 185 20.56 -13.27 3.58
N THR A 186 19.93 -12.58 2.63
CA THR A 186 19.48 -11.19 2.73
C THR A 186 17.96 -11.07 2.84
N LEU A 187 17.26 -12.18 3.14
CA LEU A 187 15.84 -12.19 3.49
C LEU A 187 15.68 -12.39 5.00
N TYR A 188 15.12 -11.38 5.67
CA TYR A 188 14.92 -11.37 7.11
C TYR A 188 13.43 -11.34 7.44
N ILE A 189 12.94 -12.37 8.13
CA ILE A 189 11.57 -12.43 8.64
C ILE A 189 11.58 -12.05 10.12
N HIS A 190 10.70 -11.12 10.53
CA HIS A 190 10.58 -10.61 11.90
C HIS A 190 9.19 -10.90 12.47
N GLU A 191 9.12 -11.57 13.61
CA GLU A 191 7.89 -11.81 14.38
C GLU A 191 7.53 -10.57 15.21
N ILE A 192 7.13 -9.49 14.54
CA ILE A 192 6.80 -8.23 15.20
C ILE A 192 5.82 -7.41 14.37
N ALA A 193 4.89 -6.73 15.04
CA ALA A 193 4.00 -5.76 14.39
C ALA A 193 4.69 -4.40 14.29
N ILE A 194 4.66 -3.79 13.11
CA ILE A 194 5.02 -2.38 12.98
C ILE A 194 3.79 -1.53 13.33
N SER A 195 3.98 -0.51 14.16
CA SER A 195 2.90 0.37 14.62
C SER A 195 3.43 1.78 14.91
N ASN A 196 2.60 2.65 15.50
CA ASN A 196 2.97 3.99 15.96
C ASN A 196 3.60 4.01 17.36
N THR A 197 3.65 2.87 18.04
CA THR A 197 4.20 2.72 19.39
C THR A 197 5.00 1.42 19.50
N THR A 198 5.96 1.41 20.42
CA THR A 198 6.76 0.23 20.79
C THR A 198 6.25 -0.33 22.11
N GLY A 199 6.08 -1.65 22.19
CA GLY A 199 5.48 -2.31 23.36
C GLY A 199 4.69 -3.54 22.97
N ILE A 200 3.50 -3.70 23.55
CA ILE A 200 2.60 -4.85 23.30
C ILE A 200 1.26 -4.33 22.82
N ALA A 201 0.69 -4.97 21.79
CA ALA A 201 -0.65 -4.69 21.30
C ALA A 201 -1.50 -5.96 21.20
N ASN A 202 -2.82 -5.76 21.17
CA ASN A 202 -3.80 -6.82 20.98
C ASN A 202 -4.10 -6.99 19.49
N MET A 203 -4.16 -8.23 19.04
CA MET A 203 -4.39 -8.60 17.64
C MET A 203 -5.45 -9.70 17.53
N LYS A 204 -6.23 -9.67 16.46
CA LYS A 204 -7.22 -10.71 16.17
C LYS A 204 -6.52 -12.02 15.80
N LYS A 205 -6.94 -13.13 16.42
CA LYS A 205 -6.45 -14.47 16.09
C LYS A 205 -7.16 -15.01 14.85
N CYS A 206 -6.39 -15.54 13.91
CA CYS A 206 -6.87 -16.02 12.62
C CYS A 206 -6.16 -17.31 12.16
N PRO A 207 -6.66 -17.98 11.11
CA PRO A 207 -5.90 -18.98 10.37
C PRO A 207 -4.61 -18.39 9.77
N VAL A 208 -3.61 -19.25 9.56
CA VAL A 208 -2.33 -18.89 8.92
C VAL A 208 -2.58 -18.22 7.57
N GLY A 209 -1.91 -17.09 7.35
CA GLY A 209 -1.96 -16.35 6.08
C GLY A 209 -3.28 -15.60 5.81
N SER A 210 -4.15 -15.44 6.80
CA SER A 210 -5.46 -14.81 6.62
C SER A 210 -5.36 -13.29 6.46
N GLU A 211 -5.94 -12.76 5.38
CA GLU A 211 -6.01 -11.33 5.02
C GLU A 211 -7.15 -10.57 5.75
N LEU A 212 -7.37 -10.86 7.03
CA LEU A 212 -8.48 -10.25 7.80
C LEU A 212 -8.04 -9.91 9.24
N CYS A 213 -6.73 -9.85 9.46
CA CYS A 213 -6.10 -10.07 10.76
C CYS A 213 -5.20 -8.89 11.11
N GLY A 214 -5.83 -7.78 11.46
CA GLY A 214 -5.16 -6.57 11.88
C GLY A 214 -5.05 -6.41 13.41
N LEU A 215 -4.28 -5.40 13.81
CA LEU A 215 -4.27 -4.91 15.19
C LEU A 215 -5.65 -4.40 15.57
N LEU A 216 -6.06 -4.69 16.81
CA LEU A 216 -7.32 -4.20 17.35
C LEU A 216 -7.15 -2.80 17.92
N ALA A 217 -8.13 -1.93 17.67
CA ALA A 217 -8.24 -0.69 18.42
C ALA A 217 -8.45 -1.03 19.91
N ILE A 218 -7.84 -0.21 20.78
CA ILE A 218 -7.75 -0.42 22.24
C ILE A 218 -9.11 -0.69 22.91
N ASP A 219 -10.23 -0.28 22.28
CA ASP A 219 -11.60 -0.34 22.83
C ASP A 219 -12.55 -1.37 22.18
N HIS A 220 -12.05 -2.29 21.35
CA HIS A 220 -12.90 -3.25 20.63
C HIS A 220 -12.64 -4.72 20.96
N SER A 221 -12.47 -5.05 22.25
CA SER A 221 -12.71 -6.43 22.70
C SER A 221 -14.21 -6.68 22.75
N THR A 222 -14.85 -6.94 21.60
CA THR A 222 -16.15 -7.62 21.65
C THR A 222 -15.92 -9.01 22.25
N SER A 223 -16.79 -9.43 23.18
CA SER A 223 -16.57 -10.56 24.09
C SER A 223 -16.38 -11.94 23.42
N ASN A 224 -16.46 -12.02 22.09
CA ASN A 224 -16.41 -13.27 21.32
C ASN A 224 -15.22 -13.36 20.34
N GLU A 225 -14.40 -12.32 20.18
CA GLU A 225 -13.21 -12.41 19.33
C GLU A 225 -12.04 -13.06 20.07
N LYS A 226 -11.41 -14.07 19.47
CA LYS A 226 -10.16 -14.64 19.99
C LYS A 226 -9.05 -13.62 19.75
N VAL A 227 -8.49 -13.06 20.81
CA VAL A 227 -7.40 -12.07 20.76
C VAL A 227 -6.10 -12.71 21.25
N PHE A 228 -4.97 -12.29 20.72
CA PHE A 228 -3.64 -12.58 21.27
C PHE A 228 -2.80 -11.30 21.38
N GLN A 229 -1.76 -11.34 22.19
CA GLN A 229 -0.80 -10.25 22.35
C GLN A 229 0.40 -10.45 21.44
N THR A 230 0.83 -9.39 20.77
CA THR A 230 2.03 -9.38 19.93
C THR A 230 2.92 -8.19 20.29
N SER A 231 4.22 -8.34 20.07
CA SER A 231 5.16 -7.25 20.23
C SER A 231 4.98 -6.22 19.11
N THR A 232 5.15 -4.96 19.44
CA THR A 232 5.09 -3.83 18.51
C THR A 232 6.36 -3.01 18.56
N ILE A 233 6.76 -2.46 17.42
CA ILE A 233 7.84 -1.48 17.30
C ILE A 233 7.46 -0.42 16.26
N THR A 234 7.96 0.81 16.43
CA THR A 234 7.87 1.82 15.36
C THR A 234 8.86 1.52 14.24
N LEU A 235 8.51 1.90 13.00
CA LEU A 235 9.42 1.71 11.86
C LEU A 235 10.71 2.55 12.02
N ASP A 236 10.56 3.77 12.56
CA ASP A 236 11.68 4.64 12.90
C ASP A 236 12.66 3.96 13.86
N GLU A 237 12.16 3.35 14.95
CA GLU A 237 12.99 2.66 15.93
C GLU A 237 13.61 1.38 15.37
N PHE A 238 12.87 0.61 14.57
CA PHE A 238 13.43 -0.58 13.92
C PHE A 238 14.63 -0.23 13.02
N VAL A 239 14.49 0.78 12.17
CA VAL A 239 15.56 1.25 11.27
C VAL A 239 16.77 1.74 12.07
N GLU A 240 16.54 2.46 13.18
CA GLU A 240 17.58 2.91 14.09
C GLU A 240 18.32 1.74 14.76
N GLN A 241 17.59 0.78 15.35
CA GLN A 241 18.17 -0.40 15.99
C GLN A 241 18.96 -1.29 15.02
N LYS A 242 18.52 -1.39 13.76
CA LYS A 242 19.24 -2.12 12.70
C LYS A 242 20.37 -1.32 12.05
N ASN A 243 20.58 -0.06 12.46
CA ASN A 243 21.56 0.85 11.86
C ASN A 243 21.41 0.99 10.33
N ILE A 244 20.18 0.97 9.83
CA ILE A 244 19.90 1.08 8.41
C ILE A 244 20.01 2.56 7.99
N GLN A 245 21.09 2.90 7.30
CA GLN A 245 21.36 4.27 6.83
C GLN A 245 20.94 4.51 5.38
N GLN A 246 20.83 3.45 4.57
CA GLN A 246 20.46 3.57 3.17
C GLN A 246 18.96 3.89 3.00
N LYS A 247 18.59 4.43 1.84
CA LYS A 247 17.21 4.67 1.45
C LYS A 247 16.48 3.32 1.29
N ILE A 248 15.25 3.24 1.78
CA ILE A 248 14.33 2.13 1.52
C ILE A 248 13.78 2.34 0.11
N ASP A 249 14.11 1.43 -0.81
CA ASP A 249 13.69 1.49 -2.20
C ASP A 249 12.19 1.26 -2.35
N LEU A 250 11.65 0.28 -1.63
CA LEU A 250 10.23 -0.04 -1.59
C LEU A 250 9.81 -0.36 -0.16
N LEU A 251 8.81 0.37 0.32
CA LEU A 251 8.11 0.10 1.57
C LEU A 251 6.67 -0.26 1.23
N LYS A 252 6.28 -1.53 1.40
CA LYS A 252 4.88 -1.97 1.34
C LYS A 252 4.33 -2.07 2.77
N ILE A 253 3.13 -1.53 2.95
CA ILE A 253 2.37 -1.59 4.19
C ILE A 253 1.01 -2.23 3.87
N ASP A 254 0.76 -3.36 4.49
CA ASP A 254 -0.45 -4.14 4.31
C ASP A 254 -0.82 -4.78 5.65
N THR A 255 -1.39 -3.96 6.52
CA THR A 255 -1.58 -4.32 7.93
C THR A 255 -3.05 -4.44 8.30
N GLU A 256 -3.89 -4.76 7.30
CA GLU A 256 -5.30 -5.09 7.47
C GLU A 256 -6.06 -4.00 8.24
N GLY A 257 -5.75 -2.74 7.89
CA GLY A 257 -6.36 -1.54 8.45
C GLY A 257 -5.58 -0.84 9.57
N ALA A 258 -4.37 -1.30 9.91
CA ALA A 258 -3.45 -0.60 10.81
C ALA A 258 -2.44 0.31 10.07
N ASP A 259 -2.56 0.49 8.76
CA ASP A 259 -1.61 1.21 7.91
C ASP A 259 -1.36 2.64 8.36
N PRO A 260 -2.39 3.41 8.81
CA PRO A 260 -2.16 4.74 9.35
C PRO A 260 -1.28 4.76 10.59
N LEU A 261 -1.25 3.68 11.39
CA LEU A 261 -0.38 3.58 12.57
C LEU A 261 1.06 3.35 12.13
N VAL A 262 1.30 2.49 11.15
CA VAL A 262 2.64 2.28 10.57
C VAL A 262 3.19 3.60 10.01
N LEU A 263 2.38 4.34 9.24
CA LEU A 263 2.76 5.65 8.70
C LEU A 263 3.10 6.65 9.82
N GLN A 264 2.34 6.65 10.91
CA GLN A 264 2.64 7.49 12.08
C GLN A 264 3.92 7.08 12.81
N GLY A 265 4.30 5.81 12.78
CA GLY A 265 5.54 5.27 13.34
C GLY A 265 6.78 5.42 12.44
N ALA A 266 6.63 6.03 11.25
CA ALA A 266 7.68 6.22 10.26
C ALA A 266 8.00 7.72 10.01
N LYS A 267 7.62 8.61 10.94
CA LYS A 267 7.72 10.06 10.76
C LYS A 267 9.16 10.54 10.54
N LYS A 268 10.14 9.98 11.25
CA LYS A 268 11.55 10.36 11.07
C LYS A 268 12.05 9.91 9.70
N LEU A 269 11.63 8.74 9.21
CA LEU A 269 11.99 8.27 7.87
C LEU A 269 11.45 9.19 6.77
N PHE A 270 10.21 9.65 6.89
CA PHE A 270 9.63 10.63 5.98
C PHE A 270 10.40 11.96 6.01
N ALA A 271 10.63 12.51 7.21
CA ALA A 271 11.37 13.76 7.38
C ALA A 271 12.82 13.69 6.83
N LYS A 272 13.46 12.52 6.93
CA LYS A 272 14.79 12.25 6.38
C LYS A 272 14.79 11.91 4.89
N LYS A 273 13.62 11.85 4.24
CA LYS A 273 13.43 11.39 2.85
C LYS A 273 14.04 10.00 2.60
N GLN A 274 14.02 9.15 3.63
CA GLN A 274 14.67 7.83 3.61
C GLN A 274 13.80 6.76 2.91
N ILE A 275 12.57 7.10 2.50
CA ILE A 275 11.69 6.21 1.73
C ILE A 275 11.63 6.72 0.29
N ARG A 276 11.89 5.84 -0.67
CA ARG A 276 11.85 6.16 -2.10
C ARG A 276 10.44 5.99 -2.67
N ILE A 277 9.87 4.82 -2.45
CA ILE A 277 8.57 4.41 -2.93
C ILE A 277 7.83 3.74 -1.77
N LEU A 278 6.59 4.15 -1.58
CA LEU A 278 5.69 3.67 -0.54
C LEU A 278 4.45 3.08 -1.21
N ILE A 279 4.01 1.92 -0.75
CA ILE A 279 2.72 1.32 -1.10
C ILE A 279 2.00 1.08 0.22
N PHE A 280 0.74 1.47 0.30
CA PHE A 280 -0.09 1.18 1.46
C PHE A 280 -1.53 0.93 1.07
N GLU A 281 -2.24 0.20 1.90
CA GLU A 281 -3.67 -0.01 1.74
C GLU A 281 -4.49 1.13 2.32
N ASN A 282 -5.60 1.45 1.65
CA ASN A 282 -6.72 2.17 2.22
C ASN A 282 -7.88 1.20 2.42
N HIS A 283 -8.56 1.29 3.56
CA HIS A 283 -9.62 0.36 3.92
C HIS A 283 -10.85 1.06 4.55
N GLY A 284 -11.89 0.29 4.83
CA GLY A 284 -13.04 0.68 5.66
C GLY A 284 -13.00 0.14 7.10
N ILE A 285 -11.90 -0.52 7.51
CA ILE A 285 -11.77 -1.18 8.83
C ILE A 285 -10.59 -0.60 9.62
N GLY A 286 -10.41 -1.08 10.85
CA GLY A 286 -9.29 -0.66 11.70
C GLY A 286 -9.23 0.85 11.88
N THR A 287 -8.03 1.41 11.78
CA THR A 287 -7.74 2.85 11.95
C THR A 287 -8.31 3.69 10.80
N TRP A 288 -8.58 3.08 9.64
CA TRP A 288 -9.19 3.78 8.50
C TRP A 288 -10.66 4.17 8.71
N LYS A 289 -11.36 3.57 9.70
CA LYS A 289 -12.72 3.97 10.09
C LYS A 289 -12.79 5.46 10.46
N THR A 290 -11.75 5.98 11.09
CA THR A 290 -11.68 7.37 11.57
C THR A 290 -10.66 8.22 10.81
N THR A 291 -9.75 7.59 10.06
CA THR A 291 -8.70 8.29 9.30
C THR A 291 -9.11 8.47 7.85
N SER A 292 -9.29 9.69 7.35
CA SER A 292 -9.56 9.95 5.91
C SER A 292 -8.33 9.72 5.04
N LEU A 293 -8.52 9.17 3.84
CA LEU A 293 -7.44 9.01 2.86
C LEU A 293 -6.87 10.37 2.45
N LEU A 294 -7.71 11.41 2.35
CA LEU A 294 -7.27 12.78 2.04
C LEU A 294 -6.19 13.24 3.02
N ILE A 295 -6.41 13.04 4.33
CA ILE A 295 -5.47 13.47 5.37
C ILE A 295 -4.12 12.78 5.20
N VAL A 296 -4.11 11.48 4.88
CA VAL A 296 -2.89 10.72 4.66
C VAL A 296 -2.17 11.20 3.40
N VAL A 297 -2.89 11.42 2.29
CA VAL A 297 -2.31 11.94 1.04
C VAL A 297 -1.76 13.35 1.22
N GLU A 298 -2.44 14.21 1.98
CA GLU A 298 -1.95 15.57 2.29
C GLU A 298 -0.69 15.53 3.16
N PHE A 299 -0.64 14.65 4.16
CA PHE A 299 0.56 14.41 4.96
C PHE A 299 1.72 13.96 4.06
N LEU A 300 1.53 12.91 3.27
CA LEU A 300 2.56 12.39 2.37
C LEU A 300 2.99 13.43 1.33
N SER A 301 2.06 14.25 0.84
CA SER A 301 2.37 15.38 -0.03
C SER A 301 3.31 16.39 0.65
N LYS A 302 3.09 16.73 1.92
CA LYS A 302 3.99 17.61 2.68
C LYS A 302 5.38 16.98 2.87
N GLU A 303 5.43 15.67 3.07
CA GLU A 303 6.67 14.87 3.20
C GLU A 303 7.38 14.59 1.86
N GLY A 304 6.96 15.22 0.76
CA GLY A 304 7.69 15.10 -0.50
C GLY A 304 7.18 13.99 -1.43
N PHE A 305 6.03 13.35 -1.18
CA PHE A 305 5.47 12.31 -2.06
C PHE A 305 4.37 12.78 -3.04
N ILE A 306 4.33 12.12 -4.20
CA ILE A 306 3.21 12.12 -5.14
C ILE A 306 2.55 10.75 -5.10
N CYS A 307 1.26 10.73 -4.78
CA CYS A 307 0.47 9.54 -4.57
C CYS A 307 -0.51 9.28 -5.71
N TYR A 308 -0.73 8.01 -5.98
CA TYR A 308 -1.57 7.46 -7.03
C TYR A 308 -2.38 6.30 -6.45
N MET A 309 -3.67 6.26 -6.72
CA MET A 309 -4.46 5.04 -6.52
C MET A 309 -4.04 4.02 -7.56
N LEU A 310 -3.66 2.83 -7.11
CA LEU A 310 -3.35 1.67 -7.96
C LEU A 310 -4.66 1.03 -8.44
N GLY A 311 -4.64 0.49 -9.66
CA GLY A 311 -5.73 -0.35 -10.13
C GLY A 311 -5.38 -1.24 -11.32
N LYS A 312 -6.34 -2.09 -11.72
CA LYS A 312 -6.15 -3.13 -12.76
C LYS A 312 -5.79 -2.59 -14.14
N THR A 313 -6.22 -1.37 -14.47
CA THR A 313 -6.07 -0.81 -15.81
C THR A 313 -5.33 0.51 -15.81
N GLY A 314 -4.61 0.85 -14.74
CA GLY A 314 -3.84 2.08 -14.64
C GLY A 314 -3.91 2.75 -13.27
N LEU A 315 -3.45 4.00 -13.21
CA LEU A 315 -3.30 4.80 -12.00
C LEU A 315 -4.24 6.01 -12.01
N ALA A 316 -4.81 6.36 -10.86
CA ALA A 316 -5.47 7.65 -10.65
C ALA A 316 -4.59 8.53 -9.75
N ARG A 317 -4.17 9.71 -10.23
CA ARG A 317 -3.31 10.61 -9.45
C ARG A 317 -4.10 11.26 -8.32
N LEU A 318 -3.64 11.10 -7.08
CA LEU A 318 -4.25 11.67 -5.88
C LEU A 318 -3.64 13.02 -5.54
N THR A 319 -2.31 13.10 -5.46
CA THR A 319 -1.63 14.32 -5.05
C THR A 319 -1.77 15.41 -6.12
N ASN A 320 -2.24 16.58 -5.67
CA ASN A 320 -2.57 17.75 -6.50
C ASN A 320 -3.66 17.52 -7.56
N CYS A 321 -4.38 16.40 -7.50
CA CYS A 321 -5.43 16.02 -8.43
C CYS A 321 -6.64 15.42 -7.71
N TRP A 322 -6.82 15.79 -6.43
CA TRP A 322 -7.79 15.17 -5.53
C TRP A 322 -9.24 15.41 -5.95
N SER A 323 -10.05 14.36 -5.79
CA SER A 323 -11.51 14.41 -5.83
C SER A 323 -12.06 13.63 -4.64
N PRO A 324 -13.13 14.10 -3.96
CA PRO A 324 -13.81 13.32 -2.92
C PRO A 324 -14.22 11.91 -3.36
N ALA A 325 -14.41 11.70 -4.66
CA ALA A 325 -14.70 10.38 -5.24
C ALA A 325 -13.62 9.32 -4.95
N PHE A 326 -12.40 9.70 -4.56
CA PHE A 326 -11.30 8.77 -4.28
C PHE A 326 -11.28 8.21 -2.85
N ASP A 327 -11.93 8.88 -1.87
CA ASP A 327 -11.99 8.37 -0.48
C ASP A 327 -13.14 7.35 -0.32
N ILE A 328 -12.97 6.20 -0.96
CA ILE A 328 -14.04 5.19 -1.10
C ILE A 328 -14.30 4.35 0.16
N LYS A 329 -13.46 4.47 1.20
CA LYS A 329 -13.57 3.68 2.45
C LYS A 329 -13.75 2.17 2.25
N ARG A 330 -13.08 1.64 1.25
CA ARG A 330 -13.05 0.23 0.87
C ARG A 330 -11.61 -0.17 0.58
N TRP A 331 -11.35 -1.47 0.61
CA TRP A 331 -10.07 -2.04 0.26
C TRP A 331 -9.59 -1.50 -1.10
N SER A 332 -8.44 -0.85 -1.08
CA SER A 332 -7.82 -0.16 -2.22
C SER A 332 -6.34 0.06 -1.91
N ASN A 333 -5.53 0.20 -2.96
CA ASN A 333 -4.08 0.30 -2.81
C ASN A 333 -3.58 1.64 -3.35
N VAL A 334 -2.64 2.26 -2.62
CA VAL A 334 -2.06 3.55 -2.98
C VAL A 334 -0.56 3.41 -3.13
N LEU A 335 -0.04 3.86 -4.27
CA LEU A 335 1.39 3.99 -4.56
C LEU A 335 1.79 5.45 -4.40
N CYS A 336 2.83 5.72 -3.63
CA CYS A 336 3.44 7.04 -3.49
C CYS A 336 4.92 6.99 -3.84
N VAL A 337 5.39 7.99 -4.57
CA VAL A 337 6.79 8.14 -4.96
C VAL A 337 7.31 9.51 -4.56
N HIS A 338 8.54 9.58 -4.03
CA HIS A 338 9.13 10.85 -3.64
C HIS A 338 9.36 11.75 -4.87
N ARG A 339 9.13 13.06 -4.75
CA ARG A 339 9.19 14.06 -5.84
C ARG A 339 10.53 14.07 -6.58
N GLU A 340 11.61 13.79 -5.87
CA GLU A 340 12.97 13.71 -6.42
C GLU A 340 13.18 12.53 -7.38
N GLU A 341 12.29 11.53 -7.42
CA GLU A 341 12.36 10.41 -8.35
C GLU A 341 11.68 10.76 -9.70
N GLU A 342 12.20 11.77 -10.40
CA GLU A 342 11.56 12.32 -11.60
C GLU A 342 11.35 11.31 -12.72
N HIS A 343 12.33 10.42 -12.93
CA HIS A 343 12.25 9.38 -13.95
C HIS A 343 11.16 8.36 -13.63
N VAL A 344 11.07 7.93 -12.37
CA VAL A 344 10.02 7.01 -11.92
C VAL A 344 8.65 7.66 -12.14
N ARG A 345 8.49 8.93 -11.73
CA ARG A 345 7.25 9.67 -11.95
C ARG A 345 6.88 9.77 -13.43
N HIS A 346 7.84 10.05 -14.31
CA HIS A 346 7.60 10.12 -15.75
C HIS A 346 7.00 8.82 -16.31
N PHE A 347 7.54 7.67 -15.91
CA PHE A 347 7.02 6.36 -16.32
C PHE A 347 5.67 6.04 -15.67
N LEU A 348 5.48 6.34 -14.39
CA LEU A 348 4.19 6.15 -13.72
C LEU A 348 3.08 7.01 -14.33
N ASP A 349 3.39 8.24 -14.73
CA ASP A 349 2.42 9.14 -15.38
C ASP A 349 1.93 8.59 -16.73
N GLN A 350 2.66 7.65 -17.38
CA GLN A 350 2.17 6.94 -18.57
C GLN A 350 1.04 5.96 -18.27
N LEU A 351 0.97 5.45 -17.02
CA LEU A 351 -0.07 4.52 -16.58
C LEU A 351 -1.36 5.23 -16.13
N LEU A 352 -1.44 6.57 -16.22
CA LEU A 352 -2.63 7.28 -15.79
C LEU A 352 -3.87 6.82 -16.57
N ILE A 353 -4.95 6.55 -15.86
CA ILE A 353 -6.21 6.08 -16.46
C ILE A 353 -6.79 7.05 -17.47
N THR A 354 -6.39 8.32 -17.46
CA THR A 354 -6.82 9.32 -18.45
C THR A 354 -6.09 9.23 -19.78
N ASN A 355 -4.97 8.50 -19.85
CA ASN A 355 -4.18 8.30 -21.07
C ASN A 355 -4.58 7.02 -21.83
N ILE A 356 -5.14 6.07 -21.08
CA ILE A 356 -5.75 4.80 -21.54
C ILE A 356 -7.22 5.09 -21.82
#